data_AF-A0A841EUT6-F1
#
_entry.id   AF-A0A841EUT6-F1
#
_cell.length_a   1.000
_cell.length_b   1.000
_cell.length_c   1.000
_cell.angle_alpha   90.00
_cell.angle_beta   90.00
_cell.angle_gamma   90.00
#
_symmetry.space_group_name_H-M   'P 1'
#
loop_
_entity.id
_entity.type
_entity.pdbx_description
1 polymer ?
#
loop_
_entity_poly.entity_id
_entity_poly.type
_entity_poly.pdbx_seq_one_letter_code
_entity_poly.pdbx_strand_id
1 'polypeptide(L)'
;MKKLFLGICFALSLSATAQVRLPQPSPAASVVQTVGTTDISIKYSRPSLKGREVFGGVVAFDKVWRTGANVATQITLSNEISLGGQKVAAGTYSVFSIPTKGDWTLILNKDITATEQSYSPEKDALRTSVKVVSNAKTESFTIDFSDVTDSTANLNIYWADKKAIAPIAIETSKMTENAINKAITDNSNSMRVAAEFFLGKGKLNQALTAVNSSIAGVETFRNVWVKAQILAKSSNYAEAFPLAQKALALGSTDTSGSFSFMKDAIEKGIADYRAKLPVAAPVTSKKKKAM
;
A
#
# COMPACT_ATOMS: atom_id res chain seq x y z
N MET A 1 -27.04 61.86 -24.41
CA MET A 1 -26.92 60.45 -24.84
C MET A 1 -25.47 60.17 -25.23
N LYS A 2 -24.92 59.07 -24.69
CA LYS A 2 -23.70 58.32 -25.07
C LYS A 2 -22.33 59.03 -24.97
N LYS A 3 -21.65 58.81 -23.84
CA LYS A 3 -20.20 59.00 -23.67
C LYS A 3 -19.47 57.74 -24.18
N LEU A 4 -18.51 57.92 -25.07
CA LEU A 4 -17.67 56.87 -25.67
C LEU A 4 -16.48 56.58 -24.74
N PHE A 5 -16.40 55.39 -24.15
CA PHE A 5 -15.21 54.93 -23.43
C PHE A 5 -14.41 53.99 -24.35
N LEU A 6 -13.22 54.45 -24.76
CA LEU A 6 -12.24 53.69 -25.52
C LEU A 6 -11.35 52.92 -24.53
N GLY A 7 -11.57 51.62 -24.38
CA GLY A 7 -10.76 50.74 -23.53
C GLY A 7 -9.52 50.25 -24.27
N ILE A 8 -8.34 50.74 -23.89
CA ILE A 8 -7.04 50.22 -24.32
C ILE A 8 -6.77 48.90 -23.59
N CYS A 9 -6.80 47.78 -24.32
CA CYS A 9 -6.32 46.49 -23.82
C CYS A 9 -4.79 46.44 -23.94
N PHE A 10 -4.10 46.56 -22.81
CA PHE A 10 -2.66 46.35 -22.72
C PHE A 10 -2.37 44.85 -22.58
N ALA A 11 -1.98 44.20 -23.68
CA ALA A 11 -1.56 42.80 -23.65
C ALA A 11 -0.15 42.70 -23.06
N LEU A 12 -0.03 42.25 -21.80
CA LEU A 12 1.25 41.82 -21.24
C LEU A 12 1.69 40.52 -21.90
N SER A 13 2.64 40.60 -22.83
CA SER A 13 3.36 39.44 -23.35
C SER A 13 4.41 38.98 -22.33
N LEU A 14 4.03 37.99 -21.51
CA LEU A 14 4.97 37.19 -20.72
C LEU A 14 5.88 36.40 -21.67
N SER A 15 7.08 36.90 -21.89
CA SER A 15 8.13 36.16 -22.59
C SER A 15 8.66 35.07 -21.66
N ALA A 16 8.10 33.87 -21.78
CA ALA A 16 8.66 32.67 -21.14
C ALA A 16 9.97 32.31 -21.86
N THR A 17 11.11 32.58 -21.23
CA THR A 17 12.40 32.10 -21.71
C THR A 17 12.46 30.58 -21.49
N ALA A 18 12.20 29.81 -22.55
CA ALA A 18 12.45 28.38 -22.55
C ALA A 18 13.97 28.15 -22.47
N GLN A 19 14.46 27.78 -21.29
CA GLN A 19 15.87 27.42 -21.11
C GLN A 19 16.21 26.20 -21.98
N VAL A 20 17.27 26.30 -22.79
CA VAL A 20 17.72 25.21 -23.66
C VAL A 20 18.13 24.01 -22.80
N ARG A 21 17.40 22.89 -22.95
CA ARG A 21 17.66 21.65 -22.22
C ARG A 21 18.64 20.77 -23.00
N LEU A 22 19.88 20.68 -22.53
CA LEU A 22 20.90 19.82 -23.13
C LEU A 22 20.87 18.40 -22.53
N PRO A 23 21.26 17.36 -23.30
CA PRO A 23 21.46 16.01 -22.77
C PRO A 23 22.48 16.01 -21.63
N GLN A 24 22.12 15.38 -20.50
CA GLN A 24 23.01 15.24 -19.35
C GLN A 24 23.72 13.87 -19.40
N PRO A 25 25.02 13.78 -19.05
CA PRO A 25 25.76 12.50 -19.07
C PRO A 25 25.14 11.40 -18.20
N SER A 26 24.46 11.79 -17.12
CA SER A 26 23.65 10.90 -16.28
C SER A 26 22.22 11.46 -16.23
N PRO A 27 21.33 11.04 -17.15
CA PRO A 27 19.97 11.55 -17.21
C PRO A 27 19.22 11.28 -15.90
N ALA A 28 18.35 12.21 -15.50
CA ALA A 28 17.46 12.03 -14.37
C ALA A 28 16.38 10.99 -14.68
N ALA A 29 15.97 10.24 -13.66
CA ALA A 29 14.89 9.26 -13.71
C ALA A 29 14.14 9.23 -12.38
N SER A 30 12.92 8.71 -12.42
CA SER A 30 12.13 8.48 -11.22
C SER A 30 11.30 7.21 -11.35
N VAL A 31 11.06 6.56 -10.22
CA VAL A 31 10.14 5.42 -10.10
C VAL A 31 9.27 5.60 -8.86
N VAL A 32 8.01 5.21 -8.95
CA VAL A 32 7.08 5.18 -7.83
C VAL A 32 6.47 3.80 -7.75
N GLN A 33 6.43 3.24 -6.55
CA GLN A 33 5.76 1.96 -6.27
C GLN A 33 4.92 2.10 -5.01
N THR A 34 3.65 1.71 -5.12
CA THR A 34 2.77 1.54 -3.96
C THR A 34 2.87 0.10 -3.47
N VAL A 35 3.10 -0.09 -2.18
CA VAL A 35 3.07 -1.40 -1.50
C VAL A 35 2.10 -1.28 -0.33
N GLY A 36 1.04 -2.09 -0.31
CA GLY A 36 -0.09 -1.88 0.60
C GLY A 36 -0.72 -0.50 0.39
N THR A 37 -0.57 0.40 1.37
CA THR A 37 -1.03 1.80 1.28
C THR A 37 0.13 2.81 1.39
N THR A 38 1.36 2.36 1.15
CA THR A 38 2.56 3.19 1.21
C THR A 38 3.14 3.41 -0.18
N ASP A 39 3.33 4.68 -0.53
CA ASP A 39 4.01 5.09 -1.73
C ASP A 39 5.50 5.26 -1.43
N ILE A 40 6.31 4.63 -2.28
CA ILE A 40 7.78 4.71 -2.26
C ILE A 40 8.19 5.37 -3.57
N SER A 41 8.65 6.62 -3.49
CA SER A 41 9.11 7.39 -4.64
C SER A 41 10.62 7.50 -4.63
N ILE A 42 11.28 7.23 -5.75
CA ILE A 42 12.72 7.37 -5.90
C ILE A 42 13.01 8.33 -7.05
N LYS A 43 13.82 9.35 -6.78
CA LYS A 43 14.36 10.29 -7.78
C LYS A 43 15.87 10.14 -7.83
N TYR A 44 16.42 9.86 -9.00
CA TYR A 44 17.82 9.51 -9.14
C TYR A 44 18.38 9.91 -10.51
N SER A 45 19.69 9.79 -10.69
CA SER A 45 20.33 9.92 -12.01
C SER A 45 20.97 8.61 -12.43
N ARG A 46 21.02 8.37 -13.74
CA ARG A 46 21.43 7.10 -14.34
C ARG A 46 22.80 7.19 -15.03
N PRO A 47 23.93 7.10 -14.30
CA PRO A 47 25.24 7.02 -14.95
C PRO A 47 25.35 5.76 -15.82
N SER A 48 26.11 5.86 -16.91
CA SER A 48 26.38 4.73 -17.83
C SER A 48 27.78 4.15 -17.64
N LEU A 49 27.98 2.87 -17.96
CA LEU A 49 29.30 2.22 -17.87
C LEU A 49 30.31 2.94 -18.75
N LYS A 50 29.94 3.19 -20.01
CA LYS A 50 30.85 3.76 -21.04
C LYS A 50 32.16 2.96 -21.15
N GLY A 51 32.07 1.63 -21.06
CA GLY A 51 33.22 0.73 -21.11
C GLY A 51 34.12 0.72 -19.87
N ARG A 52 33.78 1.44 -18.81
CA ARG A 52 34.59 1.53 -17.57
C ARG A 52 34.24 0.42 -16.59
N GLU A 53 35.21 0.07 -15.76
CA GLU A 53 34.98 -0.72 -14.55
C GLU A 53 34.26 0.13 -13.50
N VAL A 54 33.10 -0.34 -13.05
CA VAL A 54 32.26 0.38 -12.08
C VAL A 54 32.73 0.13 -10.67
N PHE A 55 32.55 -1.08 -10.15
CA PHE A 55 32.87 -1.42 -8.76
C PHE A 55 34.34 -1.82 -8.64
N GLY A 56 35.09 -1.13 -7.79
CA GLY A 56 36.55 -1.18 -7.76
C GLY A 56 37.23 -0.17 -8.68
N GLY A 57 36.47 0.46 -9.59
CA GLY A 57 36.92 1.55 -10.45
C GLY A 57 36.27 2.87 -10.09
N VAL A 58 35.22 3.26 -10.83
CA VAL A 58 34.48 4.53 -10.61
C VAL A 58 33.85 4.61 -9.21
N VAL A 59 33.41 3.47 -8.67
CA VAL A 59 32.87 3.32 -7.33
C VAL A 59 33.86 2.48 -6.53
N ALA A 60 34.58 3.14 -5.62
CA ALA A 60 35.55 2.47 -4.76
C ALA A 60 34.85 1.52 -3.77
N PHE A 61 35.44 0.34 -3.57
CA PHE A 61 35.00 -0.54 -2.50
C PHE A 61 35.31 0.05 -1.12
N ASP A 62 34.49 -0.32 -0.14
CA ASP A 62 34.64 0.04 1.27
C ASP A 62 34.62 1.57 1.52
N LYS A 63 34.08 2.32 0.56
CA LYS A 63 33.85 3.77 0.63
C LYS A 63 32.38 4.09 0.44
N VAL A 64 31.95 5.16 1.08
CA VAL A 64 30.60 5.69 0.91
C VAL A 64 30.45 6.22 -0.51
N TRP A 65 29.33 5.87 -1.14
CA TRP A 65 28.93 6.30 -2.47
C TRP A 65 27.49 6.81 -2.40
N ARG A 66 27.22 7.95 -3.03
CA ARG A 66 25.88 8.59 -3.09
C ARG A 66 24.96 7.90 -4.12
N THR A 67 25.01 6.57 -4.16
CA THR A 67 24.18 5.64 -4.94
C THR A 67 23.53 6.27 -6.17
N GLY A 68 24.28 6.40 -7.26
CA GLY A 68 23.89 7.11 -8.47
C GLY A 68 24.92 8.16 -8.87
N ALA A 69 24.47 9.25 -9.49
CA ALA A 69 25.32 10.37 -9.94
C ALA A 69 24.58 11.72 -9.91
N ASN A 70 25.28 12.82 -10.18
CA ASN A 70 24.77 14.20 -10.28
C ASN A 70 24.11 14.76 -9.01
N VAL A 71 22.81 14.56 -8.82
CA VAL A 71 22.05 14.94 -7.63
C VAL A 71 21.90 13.72 -6.71
N ALA A 72 21.76 13.94 -5.40
CA ALA A 72 21.60 12.84 -4.46
C ALA A 72 20.37 12.03 -4.86
N THR A 73 20.50 10.70 -4.92
CA THR A 73 19.34 9.84 -5.06
C THR A 73 18.48 10.03 -3.83
N GLN A 74 17.22 10.37 -4.03
CA GLN A 74 16.26 10.60 -2.97
C GLN A 74 15.22 9.48 -2.96
N ILE A 75 14.94 8.95 -1.79
CA ILE A 75 13.81 8.06 -1.53
C ILE A 75 12.81 8.78 -0.62
N THR A 76 11.55 8.83 -1.03
CA THR A 76 10.45 9.40 -0.26
C THR A 76 9.48 8.29 0.10
N LEU A 77 9.17 8.18 1.39
CA LEU A 77 8.29 7.20 2.00
C LEU A 77 7.06 7.91 2.54
N SER A 78 5.85 7.51 2.10
CA SER A 78 4.62 8.10 2.64
C SER A 78 4.22 7.59 4.02
N ASN A 79 4.73 6.42 4.43
CA ASN A 79 4.53 5.81 5.75
C ASN A 79 5.82 5.15 6.24
N GLU A 80 5.84 4.73 7.51
CA GLU A 80 6.89 3.86 8.04
C GLU A 80 6.93 2.52 7.28
N ILE A 81 8.14 2.07 6.93
CA ILE A 81 8.39 0.74 6.34
C ILE A 81 9.51 0.03 7.11
N SER A 82 9.65 -1.28 6.89
CA SER A 82 10.90 -1.99 7.14
C SER A 82 11.69 -2.09 5.84
N LEU A 83 12.96 -1.66 5.84
CA LEU A 83 13.89 -1.78 4.72
C LEU A 83 15.14 -2.53 5.18
N GLY A 84 15.43 -3.66 4.53
CA GLY A 84 16.51 -4.56 4.95
C GLY A 84 16.38 -5.00 6.41
N GLY A 85 15.16 -5.26 6.88
CA GLY A 85 14.86 -5.72 8.25
C GLY A 85 14.82 -4.63 9.32
N GLN A 86 15.10 -3.37 9.00
CA GLN A 86 15.10 -2.26 9.97
C GLN A 86 13.99 -1.25 9.65
N LYS A 87 13.36 -0.71 10.69
CA LYS A 87 12.28 0.28 10.54
C LYS A 87 12.81 1.64 10.13
N VAL A 88 12.11 2.28 9.20
CA VAL A 88 12.38 3.64 8.74
C VAL A 88 11.07 4.40 8.73
N ALA A 89 11.04 5.55 9.40
CA ALA A 89 9.87 6.42 9.44
C ALA A 89 9.52 6.98 8.05
N ALA A 90 8.29 7.49 7.92
CA ALA A 90 7.90 8.30 6.77
C ALA A 90 8.81 9.53 6.65
N GLY A 91 9.15 9.91 5.41
CA GLY A 91 10.07 11.01 5.18
C GLY A 91 10.76 10.93 3.82
N THR A 92 11.61 11.92 3.55
CA THR A 92 12.51 11.90 2.39
C THR A 92 13.94 11.78 2.89
N TYR A 93 14.71 10.90 2.25
CA TYR A 93 16.09 10.58 2.61
C TYR A 93 16.96 10.58 1.36
N SER A 94 18.24 10.92 1.50
CA SER A 94 19.24 10.61 0.48
C SER A 94 19.70 9.16 0.62
N VAL A 95 20.02 8.52 -0.51
CA VAL A 95 20.44 7.12 -0.56
C VAL A 95 21.96 7.04 -0.76
N PHE A 96 22.62 6.40 0.18
CA PHE A 96 24.04 6.06 0.11
C PHE A 96 24.22 4.55 0.14
N SER A 97 25.35 4.09 -0.40
CA SER A 97 25.76 2.70 -0.33
C SER A 97 27.25 2.61 -0.01
N ILE A 98 27.67 1.55 0.65
CA ILE A 98 29.07 1.16 0.78
C ILE A 98 29.22 -0.19 0.08
N PRO A 99 29.66 -0.20 -1.19
CA PRO A 99 29.90 -1.43 -1.91
C PRO A 99 31.10 -2.19 -1.35
N THR A 100 31.00 -3.50 -1.26
CA THR A 100 32.12 -4.41 -1.01
C THR A 100 32.21 -5.43 -2.14
N LYS A 101 33.16 -6.36 -2.05
CA LYS A 101 33.20 -7.51 -2.98
C LYS A 101 32.04 -8.49 -2.77
N GLY A 102 31.40 -8.47 -1.60
CA GLY A 102 30.21 -9.25 -1.27
C GLY A 102 28.99 -8.35 -1.17
N ASP A 103 28.31 -8.42 -0.03
CA ASP A 103 27.11 -7.64 0.24
C ASP A 103 27.43 -6.14 0.39
N TRP A 104 26.46 -5.31 0.07
CA TRP A 104 26.59 -3.86 0.23
C TRP A 104 25.96 -3.43 1.55
N THR A 105 26.41 -2.29 2.07
CA THR A 105 25.66 -1.56 3.08
C THR A 105 24.80 -0.52 2.38
N LEU A 106 23.48 -0.57 2.53
CA LEU A 106 22.54 0.47 2.10
C LEU A 106 22.28 1.43 3.27
N ILE A 107 22.28 2.72 2.97
CA ILE A 107 22.16 3.79 3.95
C ILE A 107 21.09 4.78 3.48
N LEU A 108 20.17 5.13 4.38
CA LEU A 108 19.29 6.29 4.20
C LEU A 108 19.74 7.39 5.14
N ASN A 109 20.05 8.57 4.60
CA ASN A 109 20.56 9.70 5.37
C ASN A 109 19.53 10.85 5.38
N LYS A 110 19.37 11.51 6.53
CA LYS A 110 18.41 12.60 6.74
C LYS A 110 18.78 13.88 5.99
N ASP A 111 20.04 14.02 5.58
CA ASP A 111 20.50 15.12 4.74
C ASP A 111 20.23 14.81 3.26
N ILE A 112 19.09 15.29 2.76
CA ILE A 112 18.60 14.94 1.42
C ILE A 112 19.43 15.51 0.25
N THR A 113 20.41 16.38 0.54
CA THR A 113 21.30 16.99 -0.45
C THR A 113 22.75 16.54 -0.31
N ALA A 114 23.05 15.68 0.67
CA ALA A 114 24.41 15.24 0.96
C ALA A 114 25.08 14.54 -0.24
N THR A 115 26.41 14.68 -0.29
CA THR A 115 27.30 13.95 -1.19
C THR A 115 28.29 13.13 -0.39
N GLU A 116 29.15 12.37 -1.07
CA GLU A 116 30.22 11.60 -0.43
C GLU A 116 31.12 12.48 0.45
N GLN A 117 31.30 13.76 0.10
CA GLN A 117 32.13 14.73 0.83
C GLN A 117 31.43 15.34 2.05
N SER A 118 30.11 15.53 2.00
CA SER A 118 29.33 16.10 3.10
C SER A 118 28.59 15.06 3.94
N TYR A 119 28.77 13.77 3.60
CA TYR A 119 28.17 12.65 4.31
C TYR A 119 28.60 12.61 5.78
N SER A 120 27.61 12.44 6.68
CA SER A 120 27.84 12.23 8.11
C SER A 120 27.03 11.02 8.59
N PRO A 121 27.68 10.00 9.20
CA PRO A 121 27.00 8.84 9.80
C PRO A 121 25.98 9.21 10.87
N GLU A 122 26.17 10.32 11.58
CA GLU A 122 25.24 10.78 12.63
C GLU A 122 23.86 11.14 12.07
N LYS A 123 23.79 11.43 10.76
CA LYS A 123 22.55 11.72 10.05
C LYS A 123 21.92 10.47 9.42
N ASP A 124 22.49 9.28 9.59
CA ASP A 124 21.89 8.04 9.09
C ASP A 124 20.55 7.79 9.82
N ALA A 125 19.47 7.68 9.04
CA ALA A 125 18.18 7.19 9.51
C ALA A 125 18.10 5.66 9.44
N LEU A 126 18.88 5.06 8.54
CA LEU A 126 19.00 3.62 8.34
C LEU A 126 20.42 3.29 7.89
N ARG A 127 20.97 2.18 8.39
CA ARG A 127 22.14 1.52 7.83
C ARG A 127 21.93 0.01 7.91
N THR A 128 21.79 -0.66 6.76
CA THR A 128 21.50 -2.09 6.71
C THR A 128 22.32 -2.81 5.63
N SER A 129 22.57 -4.10 5.82
CA SER A 129 23.23 -4.93 4.82
C SER A 129 22.20 -5.40 3.77
N VAL A 130 22.57 -5.35 2.49
CA VAL A 130 21.74 -5.77 1.37
C VAL A 130 22.48 -6.76 0.50
N LYS A 131 21.78 -7.82 0.10
CA LYS A 131 22.36 -8.92 -0.65
C LYS A 131 22.73 -8.46 -2.05
N VAL A 132 23.91 -8.82 -2.52
CA VAL A 132 24.32 -8.58 -3.90
C VAL A 132 24.38 -9.90 -4.66
N VAL A 133 23.78 -9.91 -5.84
CA VAL A 133 23.84 -11.04 -6.77
C VAL A 133 24.38 -10.60 -8.11
N SER A 134 24.95 -11.55 -8.85
CA SER A 134 25.30 -11.33 -10.25
C SER A 134 24.05 -11.07 -11.09
N ASN A 135 24.19 -10.17 -12.06
CA ASN A 135 23.14 -9.79 -12.99
C ASN A 135 23.69 -9.69 -14.41
N ALA A 136 22.79 -9.76 -15.41
CA ALA A 136 23.14 -9.40 -16.77
C ALA A 136 23.70 -7.97 -16.82
N LYS A 137 24.66 -7.74 -17.73
CA LYS A 137 25.34 -6.45 -17.82
C LYS A 137 24.33 -5.32 -18.06
N THR A 138 24.24 -4.42 -17.09
CA THR A 138 23.33 -3.28 -17.07
C THR A 138 24.10 -2.01 -17.39
N GLU A 139 23.92 -1.47 -18.61
CA GLU A 139 24.67 -0.31 -19.10
C GLU A 139 24.36 0.97 -18.31
N SER A 140 23.08 1.26 -18.11
CA SER A 140 22.64 2.45 -17.37
C SER A 140 22.19 2.06 -15.97
N PHE A 141 22.76 2.69 -14.96
CA PHE A 141 22.35 2.52 -13.56
C PHE A 141 20.83 2.61 -13.44
N THR A 142 20.22 1.65 -12.76
CA THR A 142 18.76 1.49 -12.71
C THR A 142 18.33 1.13 -11.30
N ILE A 143 17.26 1.75 -10.85
CA ILE A 143 16.55 1.39 -9.62
C ILE A 143 15.12 1.01 -9.99
N ASP A 144 14.67 -0.15 -9.52
CA ASP A 144 13.29 -0.64 -9.71
C ASP A 144 12.76 -1.38 -8.47
N PHE A 145 11.55 -1.91 -8.60
CA PHE A 145 10.92 -2.78 -7.62
C PHE A 145 10.56 -4.12 -8.26
N SER A 146 10.71 -5.22 -7.50
CA SER A 146 10.24 -6.56 -7.90
C SER A 146 9.47 -7.25 -6.78
N ASP A 147 8.79 -8.34 -7.13
CA ASP A 147 8.13 -9.26 -6.17
C ASP A 147 7.14 -8.55 -5.23
N VAL A 148 6.37 -7.62 -5.79
CA VAL A 148 5.43 -6.78 -5.04
C VAL A 148 4.21 -7.59 -4.60
N THR A 149 3.87 -7.47 -3.32
CA THR A 149 2.66 -8.00 -2.70
C THR A 149 1.91 -6.90 -1.95
N ASP A 150 0.81 -7.24 -1.28
CA ASP A 150 0.08 -6.32 -0.40
C ASP A 150 0.92 -5.78 0.77
N SER A 151 2.06 -6.39 1.09
CA SER A 151 2.85 -6.07 2.30
C SER A 151 4.37 -6.13 2.11
N THR A 152 4.86 -6.54 0.94
CA THR A 152 6.29 -6.70 0.69
C THR A 152 6.65 -6.29 -0.73
N ALA A 153 7.90 -5.91 -0.93
CA ALA A 153 8.51 -5.75 -2.24
C ALA A 153 10.03 -5.89 -2.11
N ASN A 154 10.75 -5.96 -3.21
CA ASN A 154 12.21 -5.82 -3.25
C ASN A 154 12.57 -4.50 -3.92
N LEU A 155 13.37 -3.66 -3.26
CA LEU A 155 14.05 -2.53 -3.90
C LEU A 155 15.34 -3.04 -4.53
N ASN A 156 15.47 -2.88 -5.84
CA ASN A 156 16.62 -3.38 -6.59
C ASN A 156 17.47 -2.24 -7.13
N ILE A 157 18.79 -2.38 -7.03
CA ILE A 157 19.77 -1.45 -7.59
C ILE A 157 20.66 -2.22 -8.56
N TYR A 158 20.65 -1.84 -9.83
CA TYR A 158 21.39 -2.51 -10.90
C TYR A 158 22.45 -1.59 -11.50
N TRP A 159 23.67 -2.10 -11.63
CA TRP A 159 24.68 -1.49 -12.49
C TRP A 159 25.77 -2.49 -12.83
N ALA A 160 26.30 -2.42 -14.06
CA ALA A 160 27.26 -3.40 -14.55
C ALA A 160 26.71 -4.82 -14.36
N ASP A 161 27.48 -5.73 -13.79
CA ASP A 161 27.10 -7.13 -13.52
C ASP A 161 26.52 -7.33 -12.10
N LYS A 162 26.17 -6.27 -11.38
CA LYS A 162 25.68 -6.36 -9.99
C LYS A 162 24.21 -5.96 -9.87
N LYS A 163 23.48 -6.68 -9.03
CA LYS A 163 22.16 -6.34 -8.51
C LYS A 163 22.19 -6.40 -6.99
N ALA A 164 22.02 -5.26 -6.31
CA ALA A 164 21.77 -5.22 -4.88
C ALA A 164 20.26 -5.28 -4.61
N ILE A 165 19.86 -6.06 -3.61
CA ILE A 165 18.45 -6.35 -3.29
C ILE A 165 18.20 -5.98 -1.84
N ALA A 166 17.32 -5.01 -1.63
CA ALA A 166 16.89 -4.56 -0.31
C ALA A 166 15.41 -4.94 -0.09
N PRO A 167 15.11 -5.94 0.75
CA PRO A 167 13.74 -6.32 1.06
C PRO A 167 12.98 -5.18 1.75
N ILE A 168 11.76 -4.93 1.30
CA ILE A 168 10.80 -4.00 1.90
C ILE A 168 9.66 -4.82 2.51
N ALA A 169 9.30 -4.49 3.75
CA ALA A 169 8.10 -5.00 4.40
C ALA A 169 7.28 -3.87 5.02
N ILE A 170 5.96 -4.03 4.99
CA ILE A 170 5.00 -3.05 5.47
C ILE A 170 3.98 -3.79 6.33
N GLU A 171 3.69 -3.19 7.48
CA GLU A 171 2.68 -3.67 8.42
C GLU A 171 1.26 -3.35 7.91
N THR A 172 0.93 -3.75 6.68
CA THR A 172 -0.30 -3.37 5.97
C THR A 172 -1.53 -3.67 6.81
N SER A 173 -1.60 -4.83 7.46
CA SER A 173 -2.73 -5.17 8.34
C SER A 173 -2.91 -4.16 9.47
N LYS A 174 -1.82 -3.77 10.15
CA LYS A 174 -1.85 -2.78 11.25
C LYS A 174 -2.22 -1.39 10.73
N MET A 175 -1.72 -1.01 9.56
CA MET A 175 -2.04 0.27 8.94
C MET A 175 -3.50 0.34 8.52
N THR A 176 -4.02 -0.73 7.90
CA THR A 176 -5.44 -0.84 7.56
C THR A 176 -6.30 -0.83 8.82
N GLU A 177 -5.89 -1.51 9.90
CA GLU A 177 -6.57 -1.42 11.20
C GLU A 177 -6.63 0.00 11.75
N ASN A 178 -5.51 0.72 11.76
CA ASN A 178 -5.46 2.08 12.24
C ASN A 178 -6.30 3.03 11.37
N ALA A 179 -6.24 2.87 10.05
CA ALA A 179 -7.05 3.65 9.11
C ALA A 179 -8.54 3.39 9.30
N ILE A 180 -8.92 2.13 9.49
CA ILE A 180 -10.31 1.74 9.78
C ILE A 180 -10.73 2.33 11.12
N ASN A 181 -9.96 2.16 12.20
CA ASN A 181 -10.28 2.69 13.51
C ASN A 181 -10.46 4.21 13.49
N LYS A 182 -9.66 4.92 12.69
CA LYS A 182 -9.82 6.36 12.44
C LYS A 182 -11.07 6.68 11.62
N ALA A 183 -11.39 5.85 10.61
CA ALA A 183 -12.56 6.06 9.76
C ALA A 183 -13.89 5.72 10.45
N ILE A 184 -13.89 4.99 11.59
CA ILE A 184 -15.10 4.62 12.36
C ILE A 184 -15.97 5.83 12.70
N THR A 185 -15.42 7.04 12.67
CA THR A 185 -16.18 8.27 12.94
C THR A 185 -16.92 8.87 11.74
N ASP A 186 -16.63 8.50 10.48
CA ASP A 186 -16.95 9.42 9.36
C ASP A 186 -17.87 8.88 8.24
N ASN A 187 -18.06 7.56 8.02
CA ASN A 187 -18.98 7.07 6.95
C ASN A 187 -19.37 5.57 7.05
N SER A 188 -20.67 5.25 6.99
CA SER A 188 -21.24 3.89 6.97
C SER A 188 -20.68 2.99 5.85
N ASN A 189 -20.39 3.56 4.67
CA ASN A 189 -19.85 2.79 3.54
C ASN A 189 -18.38 2.38 3.76
N SER A 190 -17.57 3.26 4.36
CA SER A 190 -16.18 2.96 4.70
C SER A 190 -16.09 1.83 5.74
N MET A 191 -17.03 1.80 6.69
CA MET A 191 -17.13 0.76 7.71
C MET A 191 -17.48 -0.62 7.16
N ARG A 192 -18.24 -0.69 6.07
CA ARG A 192 -18.54 -1.96 5.41
C ARG A 192 -17.30 -2.54 4.72
N VAL A 193 -16.57 -1.70 3.97
CA VAL A 193 -15.33 -2.13 3.28
C VAL A 193 -14.28 -2.61 4.29
N ALA A 194 -14.19 -1.90 5.42
CA ALA A 194 -13.37 -2.31 6.55
C ALA A 194 -13.73 -3.72 7.09
N ALA A 195 -15.02 -4.00 7.28
CA ALA A 195 -15.50 -5.30 7.74
C ALA A 195 -15.17 -6.43 6.75
N GLU A 196 -15.32 -6.19 5.44
CA GLU A 196 -14.97 -7.13 4.38
C GLU A 196 -13.47 -7.46 4.39
N PHE A 197 -12.62 -6.44 4.56
CA PHE A 197 -11.17 -6.62 4.69
C PHE A 197 -10.81 -7.50 5.90
N PHE A 198 -11.35 -7.20 7.08
CA PHE A 198 -11.08 -7.99 8.28
C PHE A 198 -11.59 -9.42 8.20
N LEU A 199 -12.77 -9.62 7.60
CA LEU A 199 -13.31 -10.94 7.33
C LEU A 199 -12.38 -11.75 6.43
N GLY A 200 -11.86 -11.14 5.35
CA GLY A 200 -10.90 -11.77 4.43
C GLY A 200 -9.58 -12.15 5.09
N LYS A 201 -9.15 -11.42 6.13
CA LYS A 201 -7.96 -11.72 6.93
C LYS A 201 -8.24 -12.61 8.15
N GLY A 202 -9.48 -13.08 8.35
CA GLY A 202 -9.88 -13.92 9.47
C GLY A 202 -9.95 -13.22 10.83
N LYS A 203 -9.93 -11.88 10.87
CA LYS A 203 -9.96 -11.08 12.11
C LYS A 203 -11.41 -10.80 12.54
N LEU A 204 -12.10 -11.85 12.98
CA LEU A 204 -13.56 -11.85 13.16
C LEU A 204 -14.08 -10.79 14.15
N ASN A 205 -13.38 -10.55 15.26
CA ASN A 205 -13.79 -9.52 16.24
C ASN A 205 -13.76 -8.11 15.64
N GLN A 206 -12.71 -7.79 14.88
CA GLN A 206 -12.58 -6.48 14.24
C GLN A 206 -13.58 -6.32 13.09
N ALA A 207 -13.82 -7.39 12.32
CA ALA A 207 -14.85 -7.43 11.31
C ALA A 207 -16.24 -7.16 11.91
N LEU A 208 -16.55 -7.77 13.07
CA LEU A 208 -17.81 -7.60 13.77
C LEU A 208 -17.98 -6.15 14.30
N THR A 209 -16.94 -5.56 14.87
CA THR A 209 -16.95 -4.14 15.28
C THR A 209 -17.25 -3.23 14.10
N ALA A 210 -16.49 -3.36 13.00
CA ALA A 210 -16.63 -2.53 11.82
C ALA A 210 -18.03 -2.65 11.17
N VAL A 211 -18.56 -3.88 11.04
CA VAL A 211 -19.88 -4.08 10.41
C VAL A 211 -21.01 -3.54 11.28
N ASN A 212 -20.90 -3.65 12.61
CA ASN A 212 -21.88 -3.07 13.53
C ASN A 212 -21.91 -1.54 13.41
N SER A 213 -20.75 -0.88 13.30
CA SER A 213 -20.66 0.56 13.04
C SER A 213 -21.25 0.93 11.67
N SER A 214 -21.01 0.12 10.62
CA SER A 214 -21.63 0.34 9.30
C SER A 214 -23.15 0.30 9.36
N ILE A 215 -23.71 -0.72 10.01
CA ILE A 215 -25.16 -0.90 10.18
C ILE A 215 -25.76 0.23 11.02
N ALA A 216 -25.08 0.66 12.08
CA ALA A 216 -25.54 1.74 12.96
C ALA A 216 -25.67 3.08 12.22
N GLY A 217 -24.82 3.34 11.24
CA GLY A 217 -24.93 4.55 10.43
C GLY A 217 -26.04 4.46 9.37
N VAL A 218 -26.02 3.45 8.49
CA VAL A 218 -27.12 3.14 7.57
C VAL A 218 -27.19 1.64 7.36
N GLU A 219 -28.31 1.03 7.72
CA GLU A 219 -28.52 -0.39 7.47
C GLU A 219 -28.78 -0.64 5.98
N THR A 220 -28.00 -1.55 5.39
CA THR A 220 -28.12 -1.94 3.98
C THR A 220 -28.08 -3.44 3.86
N PHE A 221 -28.62 -4.00 2.76
CA PHE A 221 -28.55 -5.44 2.56
C PHE A 221 -27.09 -5.96 2.57
N ARG A 222 -26.14 -5.14 2.08
CA ARG A 222 -24.73 -5.50 1.96
C ARG A 222 -24.03 -5.59 3.32
N ASN A 223 -24.21 -4.61 4.21
CA ASN A 223 -23.59 -4.68 5.53
C ASN A 223 -24.25 -5.73 6.44
N VAL A 224 -25.57 -5.94 6.32
CA VAL A 224 -26.25 -7.05 7.00
C VAL A 224 -25.74 -8.41 6.50
N TRP A 225 -25.53 -8.56 5.19
CA TRP A 225 -24.95 -9.77 4.61
C TRP A 225 -23.53 -10.05 5.12
N VAL A 226 -22.66 -9.03 5.15
CA VAL A 226 -21.30 -9.16 5.70
C VAL A 226 -21.34 -9.59 7.17
N LYS A 227 -22.26 -9.05 7.98
CA LYS A 227 -22.42 -9.47 9.38
C LYS A 227 -22.82 -10.94 9.49
N ALA A 228 -23.73 -11.41 8.64
CA ALA A 228 -24.10 -12.83 8.59
C ALA A 228 -22.88 -13.72 8.25
N GLN A 229 -22.05 -13.31 7.28
CA GLN A 229 -20.83 -14.05 6.93
C GLN A 229 -19.82 -14.10 8.08
N ILE A 230 -19.64 -13.00 8.81
CA ILE A 230 -18.75 -12.93 9.98
C ILE A 230 -19.22 -13.93 11.05
N LEU A 231 -20.51 -13.90 11.40
CA LEU A 231 -21.09 -14.80 12.40
C LEU A 231 -21.01 -16.27 11.97
N ALA A 232 -21.26 -16.56 10.70
CA ALA A 232 -21.12 -17.90 10.15
C ALA A 232 -19.66 -18.40 10.19
N LYS A 233 -18.67 -17.52 9.98
CA LYS A 233 -17.25 -17.85 10.17
C LYS A 233 -16.88 -18.10 11.63
N SER A 234 -17.57 -17.45 12.57
CA SER A 234 -17.49 -17.74 14.01
C SER A 234 -18.33 -18.94 14.46
N SER A 235 -18.89 -19.72 13.52
CA SER A 235 -19.82 -20.84 13.78
C SER A 235 -21.11 -20.47 14.52
N ASN A 236 -21.44 -19.18 14.61
CA ASN A 236 -22.70 -18.70 15.18
C ASN A 236 -23.80 -18.69 14.12
N TYR A 237 -24.21 -19.88 13.67
CA TYR A 237 -25.23 -20.04 12.62
C TYR A 237 -26.63 -19.61 13.08
N ALA A 238 -26.90 -19.69 14.38
CA ALA A 238 -28.17 -19.27 14.99
C ALA A 238 -28.46 -17.77 14.75
N GLU A 239 -27.43 -16.92 14.84
CA GLU A 239 -27.55 -15.49 14.52
C GLU A 239 -27.28 -15.18 13.04
N ALA A 240 -26.40 -15.94 12.38
CA ALA A 240 -26.08 -15.71 10.97
C ALA A 240 -27.27 -15.95 10.04
N PHE A 241 -28.04 -17.02 10.26
CA PHE A 241 -29.17 -17.40 9.42
C PHE A 241 -30.25 -16.31 9.31
N PRO A 242 -30.83 -15.78 10.41
CA PRO A 242 -31.84 -14.73 10.33
C PRO A 242 -31.30 -13.43 9.72
N LEU A 243 -30.02 -13.11 9.92
CA LEU A 243 -29.38 -11.95 9.27
C LEU A 243 -29.23 -12.14 7.77
N ALA A 244 -28.89 -13.34 7.30
CA ALA A 244 -28.84 -13.64 5.86
C ALA A 244 -30.23 -13.49 5.21
N GLN A 245 -31.29 -13.95 5.89
CA GLN A 245 -32.67 -13.73 5.44
C GLN A 245 -33.03 -12.25 5.40
N LYS A 246 -32.66 -11.48 6.43
CA LYS A 246 -32.85 -10.03 6.47
C LYS A 246 -32.13 -9.33 5.32
N ALA A 247 -30.90 -9.74 5.00
CA ALA A 247 -30.15 -9.20 3.86
C ALA A 247 -30.89 -9.47 2.53
N LEU A 248 -31.41 -10.69 2.32
CA LEU A 248 -32.19 -11.00 1.12
C LEU A 248 -33.44 -10.12 0.98
N ALA A 249 -34.16 -9.90 2.08
CA ALA A 249 -35.35 -9.05 2.10
C ALA A 249 -35.02 -7.58 1.79
N LEU A 250 -33.99 -7.02 2.45
CA LEU A 250 -33.53 -5.65 2.20
C LEU A 250 -33.07 -5.47 0.74
N GLY A 251 -32.34 -6.44 0.20
CA GLY A 251 -31.83 -6.39 -1.17
C GLY A 251 -32.94 -6.44 -2.22
N SER A 252 -34.04 -7.14 -1.93
CA SER A 252 -35.20 -7.21 -2.82
C SER A 252 -35.93 -5.86 -2.98
N THR A 253 -35.68 -4.92 -2.06
CA THR A 253 -36.21 -3.54 -2.10
C THR A 253 -35.19 -2.52 -2.61
N ASP A 254 -33.96 -2.95 -2.90
CA ASP A 254 -32.88 -2.08 -3.37
C ASP A 254 -33.05 -1.71 -4.85
N THR A 255 -33.03 -0.42 -5.14
CA THR A 255 -33.20 0.12 -6.51
C THR A 255 -31.87 0.39 -7.22
N SER A 256 -30.73 0.21 -6.54
CA SER A 256 -29.40 0.50 -7.09
C SER A 256 -28.93 -0.52 -8.15
N GLY A 257 -29.66 -1.62 -8.32
CA GLY A 257 -29.29 -2.76 -9.18
C GLY A 257 -28.16 -3.63 -8.62
N SER A 258 -27.50 -3.19 -7.54
CA SER A 258 -26.34 -3.88 -6.97
C SER A 258 -26.69 -5.20 -6.27
N PHE A 259 -27.94 -5.39 -5.86
CA PHE A 259 -28.43 -6.63 -5.25
C PHE A 259 -28.36 -7.84 -6.20
N SER A 260 -28.61 -7.62 -7.50
CA SER A 260 -28.62 -8.70 -8.50
C SER A 260 -27.34 -9.53 -8.49
N PHE A 261 -26.18 -8.90 -8.29
CA PHE A 261 -24.87 -9.55 -8.24
C PHE A 261 -24.62 -10.40 -6.98
N MET A 262 -25.40 -10.19 -5.92
CA MET A 262 -25.20 -10.88 -4.63
C MET A 262 -26.36 -11.81 -4.26
N LYS A 263 -27.50 -11.72 -4.94
CA LYS A 263 -28.69 -12.49 -4.64
C LYS A 263 -28.39 -13.98 -4.49
N ASP A 264 -27.76 -14.59 -5.49
CA ASP A 264 -27.45 -16.02 -5.50
C ASP A 264 -26.50 -16.42 -4.35
N ALA A 265 -25.52 -15.56 -4.05
CA ALA A 265 -24.59 -15.79 -2.95
C ALA A 265 -25.29 -15.72 -1.58
N ILE A 266 -26.25 -14.80 -1.42
CA ILE A 266 -27.05 -14.67 -0.19
C ILE A 266 -27.98 -15.88 -0.06
N GLU A 267 -28.68 -16.29 -1.11
CA GLU A 267 -29.58 -17.45 -1.12
C GLU A 267 -28.84 -18.75 -0.79
N LYS A 268 -27.67 -18.96 -1.41
CA LYS A 268 -26.79 -20.08 -1.08
C LYS A 268 -26.34 -20.03 0.38
N GLY A 269 -25.94 -18.86 0.87
CA GLY A 269 -25.59 -18.67 2.27
C GLY A 269 -26.71 -19.01 3.23
N ILE A 270 -27.95 -18.62 2.93
CA ILE A 270 -29.14 -18.97 3.72
C ILE A 270 -29.30 -20.49 3.79
N ALA A 271 -29.18 -21.19 2.66
CA ALA A 271 -29.27 -22.65 2.62
C ALA A 271 -28.15 -23.32 3.44
N ASP A 272 -26.90 -22.84 3.28
CA ASP A 272 -25.73 -23.37 3.99
C ASP A 272 -25.84 -23.13 5.50
N TYR A 273 -26.28 -21.94 5.93
CA TYR A 273 -26.42 -21.62 7.35
C TYR A 273 -27.57 -22.42 7.96
N ARG A 274 -28.68 -22.60 7.24
CA ARG A 274 -29.82 -23.42 7.69
C ARG A 274 -29.40 -24.87 7.94
N ALA A 275 -28.62 -25.46 7.04
CA ALA A 275 -28.15 -26.84 7.15
C ALA A 275 -27.24 -27.06 8.38
N LYS A 276 -26.66 -25.99 8.93
CA LYS A 276 -25.75 -26.02 10.09
C LYS A 276 -26.42 -25.59 11.40
N LEU A 277 -27.72 -25.28 11.39
CA LEU A 277 -28.45 -25.03 12.62
C LEU A 277 -28.64 -26.35 13.38
N PRO A 278 -28.54 -26.33 14.72
CA PRO A 278 -28.87 -27.50 15.52
C PRO A 278 -30.33 -27.89 15.28
N VAL A 279 -30.57 -29.16 14.96
CA VAL A 279 -31.93 -29.71 14.79
C VAL A 279 -32.66 -29.57 16.13
N ALA A 280 -33.77 -28.85 16.15
CA ALA A 280 -34.60 -28.72 17.34
C ALA A 280 -35.01 -30.12 17.83
N ALA A 281 -34.72 -30.44 19.10
CA ALA A 281 -35.13 -31.71 19.70
C ALA A 281 -36.67 -31.83 19.65
N PRO A 282 -37.23 -32.98 19.26
CA PRO A 282 -38.68 -33.15 19.20
C PRO A 282 -39.29 -32.99 20.60
N VAL A 283 -40.23 -32.04 20.72
CA VAL A 283 -40.99 -31.82 21.94
C VAL A 283 -41.89 -33.04 22.19
N THR A 284 -41.50 -33.91 23.11
CA THR A 284 -42.36 -35.02 23.55
C THR A 284 -43.55 -34.46 24.33
N SER A 285 -44.73 -34.44 23.71
CA SER A 285 -45.98 -34.11 24.36
C SER A 285 -46.36 -35.24 25.34
N LYS A 286 -46.19 -34.99 26.65
CA LYS A 286 -46.78 -35.84 27.68
C LYS A 286 -48.31 -35.72 27.60
N LYS A 287 -48.98 -36.70 27.00
CA LYS A 287 -50.42 -36.93 27.16
C LYS A 287 -50.76 -37.04 28.65
N LYS A 288 -51.47 -36.05 29.20
CA LYS A 288 -52.19 -36.16 30.47
C LYS A 288 -53.23 -37.29 30.33
N LYS A 289 -53.08 -38.38 31.08
CA LYS A 289 -54.17 -39.32 31.35
C LYS A 289 -55.15 -38.62 32.32
N ALA A 290 -56.41 -38.54 31.92
CA ALA A 290 -57.52 -38.14 32.78
C ALA A 290 -57.78 -39.22 33.84
N MET A 291 -58.15 -38.78 35.05
CA MET A 291 -58.84 -39.60 36.05
C MET A 291 -60.30 -39.80 35.65
#